data_AF-A0A970CKK4-F1
#
_entry.id   AF-A0A970CKK4-F1
#
_cell.length_a   1.000
_cell.length_b   1.000
_cell.length_c   1.000
_cell.angle_alpha   90.00
_cell.angle_beta   90.00
_cell.angle_gamma   90.00
#
_symmetry.space_group_name_H-M   'P 1'
#
loop_
_entity.id
_entity.type
_entity.pdbx_description
1 polymer ?
#
loop_
_entity_poly.entity_id
_entity_poly.type
_entity_poly.pdbx_seq_one_letter_code
_entity_poly.pdbx_strand_id
1 'polypeptide(L)'
;MYIGVLFGIYVFLTIGIYHVLVVKIEERLGVWPWLIFLLLGLISIYCSWTASSHSWSLWWGYNAFLNLWTIVEMFEQPERRLNKEKLQSISQ
;
A
#
# COMPACT_ATOMS: atom_id res chain seq x y z
N MET A 1 14.91 -22.92 -1.43
CA MET A 1 14.66 -22.85 0.03
C MET A 1 14.88 -21.45 0.60
N TYR A 2 15.89 -20.68 0.16
CA TYR A 2 16.16 -19.32 0.67
C TYR A 2 15.25 -18.19 0.16
N ILE A 3 14.52 -18.44 -0.94
CA ILE A 3 13.65 -17.45 -1.59
C ILE A 3 12.60 -16.89 -0.61
N GLY A 4 12.05 -17.73 0.28
CA GLY A 4 11.04 -17.29 1.26
C GLY A 4 11.59 -16.31 2.30
N VAL A 5 12.81 -16.52 2.79
CA VAL A 5 13.44 -15.62 3.77
C VAL A 5 13.78 -14.27 3.12
N LEU A 6 14.38 -14.30 1.92
CA LEU A 6 14.67 -13.09 1.16
C LEU A 6 13.40 -12.32 0.82
N PHE A 7 12.33 -13.03 0.45
CA PHE A 7 11.02 -12.43 0.17
C PHE A 7 10.40 -11.81 1.43
N GLY A 8 10.49 -12.47 2.58
CA GLY A 8 9.99 -11.93 3.85
C GLY A 8 10.68 -10.62 4.24
N ILE A 9 12.01 -10.53 4.09
CA ILE A 9 12.77 -9.29 4.34
C ILE A 9 12.34 -8.20 3.35
N TYR A 10 12.20 -8.55 2.06
CA TYR A 10 11.73 -7.63 1.03
C TYR A 10 10.33 -7.09 1.33
N VAL A 11 9.40 -7.94 1.75
CA VAL A 11 8.03 -7.58 2.13
C VAL A 11 8.03 -6.62 3.31
N PHE A 12 8.75 -6.96 4.38
CA PHE A 12 8.81 -6.12 5.57
C PHE A 12 9.36 -4.71 5.27
N LEU A 13 10.44 -4.64 4.47
CA LEU A 13 11.04 -3.37 4.07
C LEU A 13 10.09 -2.54 3.21
N THR A 14 9.43 -3.17 2.24
CA THR A 14 8.54 -2.48 1.30
C THR A 14 7.26 -1.98 1.97
N ILE A 15 6.66 -2.73 2.89
CA ILE A 15 5.52 -2.26 3.71
C ILE A 15 5.91 -0.99 4.48
N GLY A 16 7.04 -1.01 5.19
CA GLY A 16 7.52 0.15 5.95
C GLY A 16 7.76 1.39 5.09
N ILE A 17 8.38 1.21 3.91
CA ILE A 17 8.61 2.30 2.97
C ILE A 17 7.29 2.86 2.42
N TYR A 18 6.36 1.99 2.01
CA TYR A 18 5.08 2.41 1.46
C TYR A 18 4.25 3.21 2.47
N HIS A 19 4.24 2.83 3.75
CA HIS A 19 3.56 3.62 4.79
C HIS A 19 4.08 5.06 4.88
N VAL A 20 5.40 5.25 4.91
CA VAL A 20 6.01 6.60 4.95
C VAL A 20 5.76 7.36 3.64
N LEU A 21 5.87 6.66 2.51
CA LEU A 21 5.64 7.23 1.19
C LEU A 21 4.22 7.76 1.05
N VAL A 22 3.22 6.99 1.50
CA VAL A 22 1.80 7.34 1.46
C VAL A 22 1.50 8.61 2.22
N VAL A 23 1.97 8.70 3.47
CA VAL A 23 1.76 9.89 4.32
C VAL A 23 2.36 11.13 3.64
N LYS A 24 3.56 10.99 3.08
CA LYS A 24 4.26 12.10 2.43
C LYS A 24 3.62 12.54 1.11
N ILE A 25 3.04 11.60 0.37
CA ILE A 25 2.27 11.88 -0.84
C ILE A 25 0.95 12.57 -0.49
N GLU A 26 0.26 12.10 0.56
CA GLU A 26 -0.97 12.71 1.05
C GLU A 26 -0.74 14.17 1.45
N GLU A 27 0.33 14.46 2.19
CA GLU A 27 0.66 15.83 2.59
C GLU A 27 0.91 16.79 1.41
N ARG A 28 1.40 16.28 0.27
CA ARG A 28 1.70 17.11 -0.90
C ARG A 28 0.58 17.19 -1.94
N LEU A 29 -0.15 16.10 -2.16
CA LEU A 29 -1.07 15.93 -3.29
C LEU A 29 -2.49 15.50 -2.84
N GLY A 30 -2.71 15.33 -1.54
CA GLY A 30 -3.97 14.82 -0.99
C GLY A 30 -4.24 13.36 -1.40
N VAL A 31 -5.52 12.99 -1.46
CA VAL A 31 -5.97 11.64 -1.84
C VAL A 31 -5.96 11.36 -3.35
N TRP A 32 -5.64 12.35 -4.19
CA TRP A 32 -5.72 12.26 -5.67
C TRP A 32 -4.91 11.14 -6.34
N PRO A 33 -3.69 10.76 -5.90
CA PRO A 33 -2.90 9.73 -6.60
C PRO A 33 -3.40 8.29 -6.40
N TRP A 34 -4.55 8.08 -5.74
CA TRP A 34 -5.18 6.76 -5.58
C TRP A 34 -5.34 5.99 -6.90
N LEU A 35 -5.64 6.71 -8.00
CA LEU A 35 -5.83 6.09 -9.31
C LEU A 35 -4.55 5.46 -9.86
N ILE A 36 -3.39 6.05 -9.57
CA ILE A 36 -2.08 5.53 -10.00
C ILE A 36 -1.80 4.21 -9.29
N PHE A 37 -2.00 4.16 -7.97
CA PHE A 37 -1.85 2.93 -7.19
C PHE A 37 -2.86 1.85 -7.59
N LEU A 38 -4.09 2.24 -7.95
CA LEU A 38 -5.11 1.31 -8.43
C LEU A 38 -4.71 0.68 -9.77
N LEU A 39 -4.26 1.51 -10.72
CA LEU A 39 -3.77 1.03 -12.01
C LEU A 39 -2.54 0.12 -11.86
N LEU A 40 -1.58 0.49 -11.01
CA LEU A 40 -0.41 -0.33 -10.70
C LEU A 40 -0.79 -1.68 -10.09
N GLY A 41 -1.78 -1.68 -9.17
CA GLY A 41 -2.33 -2.90 -8.60
C GLY A 41 -2.97 -3.80 -9.65
N LEU A 42 -3.81 -3.24 -10.52
CA LEU A 42 -4.53 -3.98 -11.55
C LEU A 42 -3.58 -4.57 -12.61
N ILE A 43 -2.58 -3.79 -13.03
CA ILE A 43 -1.51 -4.25 -13.93
C ILE A 43 -0.74 -5.40 -13.26
N SER A 44 -0.42 -5.28 -11.98
CA SER A 44 0.30 -6.33 -11.25
C SER A 44 -0.52 -7.62 -11.13
N ILE A 45 -1.84 -7.55 -10.95
CA ILE A 45 -2.73 -8.73 -10.98
C ILE A 45 -2.68 -9.39 -12.36
N TYR A 46 -2.78 -8.59 -13.43
CA TYR A 46 -2.72 -9.11 -14.79
C TYR A 46 -1.36 -9.78 -15.08
N CYS A 47 -0.26 -9.14 -14.68
CA CYS A 47 1.09 -9.71 -14.78
C CYS A 47 1.24 -10.99 -13.94
N SER A 48 0.59 -11.07 -12.77
CA SER A 48 0.58 -12.27 -11.92
C SER A 48 -0.10 -13.46 -12.62
N TRP A 49 -1.14 -13.21 -13.41
CA TRP A 49 -1.84 -14.25 -14.19
C TRP A 49 -0.99 -14.75 -15.36
N THR A 50 -0.22 -13.86 -16.01
CA THR A 50 0.65 -14.24 -17.15
C THR A 50 2.02 -14.78 -16.71
N ALA A 51 2.32 -14.80 -15.41
CA ALA A 51 3.62 -15.18 -14.89
C ALA A 51 3.91 -16.68 -15.09
N SER A 52 5.02 -16.99 -15.76
CA SER A 52 5.41 -18.35 -16.13
C SER A 52 5.96 -19.19 -14.97
N SER A 53 6.18 -18.61 -13.79
CA SER A 53 6.77 -19.31 -12.64
C SER A 53 6.19 -18.85 -11.31
N HIS A 54 6.10 -19.78 -10.36
CA HIS A 54 5.53 -19.57 -9.04
C HIS A 54 6.16 -18.39 -8.28
N SER A 55 7.49 -18.26 -8.34
CA SER A 55 8.20 -17.18 -7.65
C SER A 55 7.82 -15.79 -8.19
N TRP A 56 7.71 -15.65 -9.52
CA TRP A 56 7.33 -14.39 -10.15
C TRP A 56 5.86 -14.06 -9.90
N SER A 57 4.97 -15.06 -9.94
CA SER A 57 3.56 -14.87 -9.61
C SER A 57 3.38 -14.37 -8.16
N LEU A 58 4.13 -14.93 -7.20
CA LEU A 58 4.15 -14.48 -5.80
C LEU A 58 4.62 -13.03 -5.66
N TRP A 59 5.65 -12.63 -6.40
CA TRP A 59 6.17 -11.26 -6.38
C TRP A 59 5.15 -10.26 -6.93
N TRP A 60 4.52 -10.56 -8.06
CA TRP A 60 3.50 -9.70 -8.66
C TRP A 60 2.23 -9.64 -7.82
N GLY A 61 1.78 -10.78 -7.28
CA GLY A 61 0.65 -10.84 -6.36
C GLY A 61 0.87 -9.99 -5.11
N TYR A 62 2.04 -10.09 -4.47
CA TYR A 62 2.39 -9.25 -3.32
C TYR A 62 2.37 -7.76 -3.67
N ASN A 63 3.00 -7.36 -4.77
CA ASN A 63 3.01 -5.95 -5.18
C ASN A 63 1.60 -5.45 -5.52
N ALA A 64 0.73 -6.29 -6.09
CA ALA A 64 -0.67 -5.94 -6.32
C ALA A 64 -1.39 -5.62 -4.99
N PHE A 65 -1.32 -6.52 -4.01
CA PHE A 65 -1.97 -6.33 -2.71
C PHE A 65 -1.36 -5.15 -1.93
N LEU A 66 -0.05 -4.94 -1.99
CA LEU A 66 0.61 -3.80 -1.36
C LEU A 66 0.12 -2.46 -1.91
N ASN A 67 -0.02 -2.35 -3.25
CA ASN A 67 -0.55 -1.15 -3.89
C ASN A 67 -2.04 -0.94 -3.57
N LEU A 68 -2.84 -2.00 -3.53
CA LEU A 68 -4.26 -1.89 -3.16
C LEU A 68 -4.43 -1.49 -1.69
N TRP A 69 -3.63 -2.06 -0.77
CA TRP A 69 -3.64 -1.70 0.64
C TRP A 69 -3.28 -0.24 0.86
N THR A 70 -2.29 0.25 0.13
CA THR A 70 -1.84 1.65 0.14
C THR A 70 -2.98 2.62 -0.17
N ILE A 71 -3.90 2.27 -1.08
CA ILE A 71 -5.07 3.08 -1.39
C ILE A 71 -6.00 3.18 -0.18
N VAL A 72 -6.31 2.05 0.47
CA VAL A 72 -7.18 2.03 1.66
C VAL A 72 -6.58 2.87 2.78
N GLU A 73 -5.27 2.73 3.04
CA GLU A 73 -4.57 3.53 4.05
C GLU A 73 -4.64 5.03 3.73
N MET A 74 -4.48 5.43 2.45
CA MET A 74 -4.64 6.82 2.03
C MET A 74 -6.03 7.39 2.35
N PHE A 75 -7.10 6.59 2.27
CA PHE A 75 -8.45 7.05 2.57
C PHE A 75 -8.76 7.06 4.08
N GLU A 76 -8.18 6.16 4.87
CA GLU A 76 -8.42 6.08 6.33
C GLU A 76 -7.65 7.15 7.14
N GLN A 77 -6.47 7.60 6.67
CA GLN A 77 -5.66 8.63 7.34
C GLN A 77 -6.43 9.92 7.67
N PRO A 78 -7.16 10.57 6.73
CA PRO A 78 -7.90 11.79 7.02
C PRO A 78 -9.06 11.56 8.01
N GLU A 79 -9.74 10.43 7.93
CA GLU A 79 -10.82 10.08 8.88
C GLU A 79 -10.28 9.92 10.31
N ARG A 80 -9.10 9.30 10.46
CA ARG A 80 -8.41 9.19 11.75
C ARG A 80 -7.98 10.55 12.31
N ARG A 81 -7.57 11.50 11.46
CA ARG A 81 -7.24 12.87 11.92
C ARG A 81 -8.49 13.60 12.42
N LEU A 82 -9.58 13.57 11.66
CA LEU A 82 -10.86 14.21 12.02
C LEU A 82 -11.44 13.67 13.33
N ASN A 83 -11.41 12.34 13.53
CA ASN A 83 -11.90 11.74 14.77
C ASN A 83 -11.06 12.13 16.00
N LYS A 84 -9.74 12.30 15.86
CA LYS A 84 -8.89 12.78 16.95
C LYS A 84 -9.20 14.23 17.34
N GLU A 85 -9.39 15.10 16.35
CA GLU A 85 -9.76 16.52 16.59
C GLU A 85 -11.12 16.63 17.29
N LYS A 86 -12.11 15.84 16.87
CA LYS A 86 -13.44 15.82 17.48
C LYS A 86 -13.41 15.37 18.94
N LEU A 87 -12.63 14.34 19.28
CA LEU A 87 -12.47 13.88 20.65
C LEU A 87 -11.79 14.93 21.55
N GLN A 88 -10.83 15.68 21.02
CA GLN A 88 -10.19 16.78 21.74
C GLN A 88 -11.19 17.92 22.03
N SER A 89 -12.09 18.24 21.10
CA SER A 89 -13.12 19.27 21.31
C SER A 89 -14.20 18.92 22.34
N ILE A 90 -14.47 17.63 22.56
CA ILE A 90 -15.49 17.16 23.53
C ILE A 90 -14.90 17.10 24.96
N SER A 91 -13.58 17.03 25.09
CA SER A 91 -12.87 16.95 26.37
C SER A 91 -12.50 18.33 26.96
N GLN A 92 -12.88 19.43 26.32
CA GLN A 92 -12.70 20.82 26.77
C GLN A 92 -14.04 21.39 27.24
#